data_AF-A0A8C5FDN0-F1
#
_entry.id   AF-A0A8C5FDN0-F1
#
_cell.length_a   1.000
_cell.length_b   1.000
_cell.length_c   1.000
_cell.angle_alpha   90.00
_cell.angle_beta   90.00
_cell.angle_gamma   90.00
#
_symmetry.space_group_name_H-M   'P 1'
#
loop_
_entity.id
_entity.type
_entity.pdbx_description
1 polymer ?
#
loop_
_entity_poly.entity_id
_entity_poly.type
_entity_poly.pdbx_seq_one_letter_code
_entity_poly.pdbx_strand_id
1 'polypeptide(L)'
;VMFRIAAFFALLVCACSADSCTDPVISPSAYTTNDAVISSESVFIVELSLACANGAQSVALYADVNGRQFPVTRGQDVGKYQVSWSLPHKQASSGTYQVKFFDEESYSSLRKAQRNNEDVAAIQPLFSVNVDHRGAWNGPWVSTEVLAAVVGILVYYLAFSAKSTIQA
;
A
#
# COMPACT_ATOMS: atom_id res chain seq x y z
N VAL A 1 -8.89 40.66 -36.99
CA VAL A 1 -8.77 40.48 -35.51
C VAL A 1 -9.40 39.16 -35.07
N MET A 2 -10.66 38.87 -35.42
CA MET A 2 -11.35 37.61 -35.08
C MET A 2 -10.59 36.32 -35.48
N PHE A 3 -10.01 36.27 -36.68
CA PHE A 3 -9.22 35.11 -37.15
C PHE A 3 -7.94 34.86 -36.35
N ARG A 4 -7.30 35.92 -35.82
CA ARG A 4 -6.08 35.79 -35.01
C ARG A 4 -6.40 35.29 -33.60
N ILE A 5 -7.56 35.68 -33.04
CA ILE A 5 -8.04 35.20 -31.74
C ILE A 5 -8.42 33.72 -31.83
N ALA A 6 -9.12 33.32 -32.89
CA ALA A 6 -9.48 31.91 -33.12
C ALA A 6 -8.24 31.02 -33.30
N ALA A 7 -7.22 31.50 -34.04
CA ALA A 7 -5.97 30.77 -34.21
C ALA A 7 -5.18 30.63 -32.89
N PHE A 8 -5.20 31.68 -32.05
CA PHE A 8 -4.54 31.64 -30.75
C PHE A 8 -5.23 30.66 -29.78
N PHE A 9 -6.57 30.60 -29.81
CA PHE A 9 -7.35 29.66 -28.99
C PHE A 9 -7.16 28.21 -29.45
N ALA A 10 -7.10 27.97 -30.76
CA ALA A 10 -6.80 26.64 -31.31
C ALA A 10 -5.39 26.15 -30.97
N LEU A 11 -4.39 27.05 -30.97
CA LEU A 11 -3.02 26.73 -30.57
C LEU A 11 -2.92 26.40 -29.08
N LEU A 12 -3.69 27.09 -28.23
CA LEU A 12 -3.70 26.88 -26.78
C LEU A 12 -4.33 25.53 -26.40
N VAL A 13 -5.37 25.11 -27.12
CA VAL A 13 -6.04 23.81 -26.90
C VAL A 13 -5.13 22.64 -27.31
N CYS A 14 -4.28 22.81 -28.32
CA CYS A 14 -3.36 21.76 -28.78
C CYS A 14 -2.17 21.55 -27.81
N ALA A 15 -1.83 22.54 -26.99
CA ALA A 15 -0.72 22.48 -26.04
C ALA A 15 -1.05 21.72 -24.73
N CYS A 16 -2.29 21.28 -24.53
CA CYS A 16 -2.73 20.49 -23.38
C CYS A 16 -2.96 19.02 -23.76
N SER A 17 -1.99 18.37 -24.41
CA SER A 17 -1.95 16.91 -24.42
C SER A 17 -1.46 16.45 -23.05
N ALA A 18 -2.36 15.99 -22.19
CA ALA A 18 -1.97 15.18 -21.05
C ALA A 18 -1.37 13.89 -21.61
N ASP A 19 -0.07 13.69 -21.43
CA ASP A 19 0.60 12.48 -21.92
C ASP A 19 0.09 11.26 -21.15
N SER A 20 -0.80 10.49 -21.79
CA SER A 20 -1.19 9.15 -21.33
C SER A 20 -0.06 8.16 -21.60
N CYS A 21 0.31 7.34 -20.62
CA CYS A 21 1.37 6.33 -20.79
C CYS A 21 0.92 5.26 -21.80
N THR A 22 1.63 5.10 -22.92
CA THR A 22 1.40 3.99 -23.87
C THR A 22 2.39 2.86 -23.59
N ASP A 23 1.88 1.62 -23.55
CA ASP A 23 2.63 0.40 -23.24
C ASP A 23 3.49 0.49 -21.95
N PRO A 24 2.85 0.43 -20.76
CA PRO A 24 3.56 0.54 -19.49
C PRO A 24 4.41 -0.70 -19.20
N VAL A 25 5.73 -0.52 -19.14
CA VAL A 25 6.67 -1.52 -18.61
C VAL A 25 6.88 -1.24 -17.13
N ILE A 26 6.52 -2.20 -16.28
CA ILE A 26 6.58 -2.05 -14.82
C ILE A 26 7.60 -2.99 -14.18
N SER A 27 8.30 -2.51 -13.16
CA SER A 27 9.07 -3.35 -12.24
C SER A 27 8.64 -3.06 -10.80
N PRO A 28 7.70 -3.86 -10.26
CA PRO A 28 7.18 -3.67 -8.90
C PRO A 28 8.05 -4.35 -7.83
N SER A 29 8.16 -3.71 -6.67
CA SER A 29 8.69 -4.26 -5.43
C SER A 29 7.73 -3.93 -4.29
N ALA A 30 7.29 -4.96 -3.55
CA ALA A 30 6.32 -4.81 -2.48
C ALA A 30 6.92 -5.19 -1.13
N TYR A 31 6.62 -4.40 -0.11
CA TYR A 31 7.01 -4.58 1.27
C TYR A 31 5.77 -4.61 2.16
N THR A 32 5.79 -5.51 3.14
CA THR A 32 4.67 -5.66 4.08
C THR A 32 5.19 -5.98 5.47
N THR A 33 4.58 -5.36 6.49
CA THR A 33 4.94 -5.60 7.89
C THR A 33 4.34 -6.92 8.38
N ASN A 34 5.16 -7.77 9.01
CA ASN A 34 4.74 -9.10 9.50
C ASN A 34 4.60 -9.20 11.03
N ASP A 35 4.80 -8.11 11.77
CA ASP A 35 4.78 -8.13 13.24
C ASP A 35 3.50 -7.48 13.80
N ALA A 36 2.60 -8.28 14.38
CA ALA A 36 1.39 -7.77 15.06
C ALA A 36 1.62 -7.44 16.54
N VAL A 37 2.78 -7.78 17.10
CA VAL A 37 3.06 -7.61 18.54
C VAL A 37 3.28 -6.15 18.93
N ILE A 38 3.78 -5.34 17.99
CA ILE A 38 4.16 -3.94 18.24
C ILE A 38 3.22 -2.94 17.55
N SER A 39 2.48 -3.38 16.52
CA SER A 39 1.57 -2.54 15.73
C SER A 39 0.18 -3.15 15.64
N SER A 40 -0.86 -2.34 15.81
CA SER A 40 -2.26 -2.76 15.61
C SER A 40 -2.66 -2.87 14.14
N GLU A 41 -1.84 -2.30 13.24
CA GLU A 41 -2.08 -2.25 11.80
C GLU A 41 -0.90 -2.84 11.03
N SER A 42 -1.21 -3.53 9.94
CA SER A 42 -0.26 -4.00 8.95
C SER A 42 -0.14 -2.95 7.85
N VAL A 43 1.09 -2.50 7.59
CA VAL A 43 1.41 -1.51 6.56
C VAL A 43 1.92 -2.24 5.31
N PHE A 44 1.43 -1.78 4.17
CA PHE A 44 1.80 -2.26 2.84
C PHE A 44 2.43 -1.10 2.09
N ILE A 45 3.56 -1.35 1.43
CA ILE A 45 4.27 -0.39 0.61
C ILE A 45 4.57 -1.06 -0.71
N VAL A 46 4.15 -0.44 -1.80
CA VAL A 46 4.48 -0.89 -3.15
C VAL A 46 5.26 0.21 -3.83
N GLU A 47 6.49 -0.10 -4.19
CA GLU A 47 7.34 0.71 -5.04
C GLU A 47 7.29 0.11 -6.45
N LEU A 48 7.23 0.96 -7.45
CA LEU A 48 7.25 0.54 -8.85
C LEU A 48 8.07 1.52 -9.67
N SER A 49 8.81 1.02 -10.64
CA SER A 49 9.30 1.84 -11.74
C SER A 49 8.41 1.66 -12.97
N LEU A 50 8.04 2.77 -13.59
CA LEU A 50 7.23 2.83 -14.80
C LEU A 50 8.07 3.40 -15.94
N ALA A 51 8.14 2.65 -17.03
CA ALA A 51 8.67 3.12 -18.31
C ALA A 51 7.58 3.03 -19.37
N CYS A 52 7.27 4.14 -20.01
CA CYS A 52 6.29 4.22 -21.09
C CYS A 52 6.99 4.28 -22.45
N ALA A 53 6.44 3.64 -23.48
CA ALA A 53 7.02 3.62 -24.83
C ALA A 53 7.08 5.02 -25.46
N ASN A 54 6.14 5.89 -25.12
CA ASN A 54 6.10 7.30 -25.51
C ASN A 54 7.02 8.22 -24.69
N GLY A 55 7.78 7.67 -23.72
CA GLY A 55 8.71 8.45 -22.90
C GLY A 55 8.05 9.34 -21.86
N ALA A 56 6.76 9.16 -21.57
CA ALA A 56 6.05 9.90 -20.54
C ALA A 56 6.61 9.58 -19.14
N GLN A 57 7.13 10.61 -18.47
CA GLN A 57 7.83 10.45 -17.17
C GLN A 57 7.06 11.08 -15.99
N SER A 58 6.07 11.93 -16.26
CA SER A 58 5.34 12.73 -15.27
C SER A 58 3.84 12.38 -15.18
N VAL A 59 3.51 11.10 -15.37
CA VAL A 59 2.11 10.62 -15.36
C VAL A 59 1.60 10.57 -13.92
N ALA A 60 0.40 11.10 -13.67
CA ALA A 60 -0.24 11.00 -12.35
C ALA A 60 -0.96 9.65 -12.25
N LEU A 61 -0.67 8.91 -11.18
CA LEU A 61 -1.25 7.59 -10.95
C LEU A 61 -2.08 7.58 -9.67
N TYR A 62 -3.13 6.78 -9.69
CA TYR A 62 -3.99 6.52 -8.54
C TYR A 62 -4.09 5.02 -8.33
N ALA A 63 -3.99 4.57 -7.09
CA ALA A 63 -4.12 3.16 -6.76
C ALA A 63 -5.52 2.90 -6.19
N ASP A 64 -6.11 1.76 -6.53
CA ASP A 64 -7.27 1.20 -5.85
C ASP A 64 -6.91 -0.17 -5.28
N VAL A 65 -7.23 -0.35 -3.99
CA VAL A 65 -7.09 -1.63 -3.30
C VAL A 65 -8.43 -1.95 -2.66
N ASN A 66 -9.07 -3.05 -3.10
CA ASN A 66 -10.38 -3.48 -2.60
C ASN A 66 -11.45 -2.37 -2.62
N GLY A 67 -11.47 -1.52 -3.66
CA GLY A 67 -12.44 -0.44 -3.81
C GLY A 67 -12.13 0.82 -2.98
N ARG A 68 -10.95 0.89 -2.35
CA ARG A 68 -10.46 2.09 -1.65
C ARG A 68 -9.32 2.71 -2.46
N GLN A 69 -9.43 4.01 -2.72
CA GLN A 69 -8.46 4.74 -3.51
C GLN A 69 -7.36 5.31 -2.61
N PHE A 70 -6.11 5.13 -3.02
CA PHE A 70 -4.92 5.65 -2.36
C PHE A 70 -4.11 6.52 -3.33
N PRO A 71 -3.58 7.67 -2.88
CA PRO A 71 -2.73 8.51 -3.69
C PRO A 71 -1.39 7.79 -3.95
N VAL A 72 -0.90 7.87 -5.19
CA VAL A 72 0.45 7.38 -5.54
C VAL A 72 1.40 8.58 -5.53
N THR A 73 2.48 8.48 -4.77
CA THR A 73 3.54 9.49 -4.74
C THR A 73 4.62 9.14 -5.75
N ARG A 74 5.26 10.16 -6.32
CA ARG A 74 6.45 9.97 -7.15
C ARG A 74 7.68 9.96 -6.27
N GLY A 75 8.58 9.02 -6.53
CA GLY A 75 9.89 8.97 -5.90
C GLY A 75 10.79 10.12 -6.38
N GLN A 76 11.95 10.24 -5.76
CA GLN A 76 12.94 11.26 -6.13
C GLN A 76 13.56 11.00 -7.51
N ASP A 77 13.59 9.74 -7.95
CA ASP A 77 14.05 9.34 -9.27
C ASP A 77 12.90 9.34 -10.29
N VAL A 78 13.24 9.70 -11.52
CA VAL A 78 12.31 9.74 -12.64
C VAL A 78 11.69 8.35 -12.87
N GLY A 79 10.37 8.30 -13.00
CA GLY A 79 9.63 7.06 -13.26
C GLY A 79 9.46 6.14 -12.06
N LYS A 80 9.93 6.51 -10.86
CA LYS A 80 9.63 5.75 -9.63
C LYS A 80 8.35 6.25 -8.98
N TYR A 81 7.51 5.32 -8.56
CA TYR A 81 6.25 5.59 -7.88
C TYR A 81 6.14 4.73 -6.64
N GLN A 82 5.45 5.25 -5.64
CA GLN A 82 5.23 4.58 -4.37
C GLN A 82 3.78 4.77 -3.94
N VAL A 83 3.17 3.70 -3.46
CA VAL A 83 1.89 3.73 -2.78
C VAL A 83 2.01 2.99 -1.46
N SER A 84 1.37 3.52 -0.42
CA SER A 84 1.28 2.85 0.86
C SER A 84 -0.13 2.92 1.41
N TRP A 85 -0.53 1.85 2.10
CA TRP A 85 -1.78 1.79 2.83
C TRP A 85 -1.61 0.94 4.08
N SER A 86 -2.45 1.17 5.09
CA SER A 86 -2.53 0.33 6.28
C SER A 86 -3.87 -0.38 6.34
N LEU A 87 -3.86 -1.60 6.88
CA LEU A 87 -5.05 -2.37 7.20
C LEU A 87 -4.95 -2.84 8.66
N PRO A 88 -6.07 -2.85 9.42
CA PRO A 88 -6.10 -3.47 10.73
C PRO A 88 -5.64 -4.92 10.65
N HIS A 89 -4.89 -5.40 11.65
CA HIS A 89 -4.30 -6.75 11.59
C HIS A 89 -5.34 -7.87 11.36
N LYS A 90 -6.57 -7.69 11.89
CA LYS A 90 -7.70 -8.61 11.66
C LYS A 90 -8.18 -8.68 10.22
N GLN A 91 -7.99 -7.60 9.47
CA GLN A 91 -8.38 -7.49 8.05
C GLN A 91 -7.19 -7.77 7.13
N ALA A 92 -5.96 -7.60 7.62
CA ALA A 92 -4.73 -7.93 6.93
C ALA A 92 -4.40 -9.43 7.03
N SER A 93 -5.32 -10.30 6.59
CA SER A 93 -5.08 -11.74 6.55
C SER A 93 -4.01 -12.12 5.53
N SER A 94 -3.40 -13.29 5.70
CA SER A 94 -2.49 -13.86 4.72
C SER A 94 -3.19 -14.05 3.38
N GLY A 95 -2.55 -13.64 2.28
CA GLY A 95 -3.11 -13.76 0.94
C GLY A 95 -2.50 -12.74 -0.01
N THR A 96 -3.02 -12.75 -1.24
CA THR A 96 -2.58 -11.85 -2.30
C THR A 96 -3.53 -10.65 -2.40
N TYR A 97 -2.98 -9.45 -2.27
CA TYR A 97 -3.70 -8.19 -2.42
C TYR A 97 -3.44 -7.64 -3.82
N GLN A 98 -4.49 -7.50 -4.63
CA GLN A 98 -4.38 -6.91 -5.95
C GLN A 98 -4.48 -5.38 -5.85
N VAL A 99 -3.42 -4.69 -6.23
CA VAL A 99 -3.36 -3.23 -6.34
C VAL A 99 -3.57 -2.85 -7.79
N LYS A 100 -4.64 -2.11 -8.06
CA LYS A 100 -4.97 -1.64 -9.41
C LYS A 100 -4.52 -0.20 -9.57
N PHE A 101 -3.77 0.10 -10.63
CA PHE A 101 -3.30 1.45 -10.93
C PHE A 101 -4.12 2.05 -12.06
N PHE A 102 -4.52 3.30 -11.88
CA PHE A 102 -5.32 4.09 -12.79
C PHE A 102 -4.57 5.36 -13.15
N ASP A 103 -4.74 5.81 -14.39
CA ASP A 103 -4.35 7.15 -14.81
C ASP A 103 -5.43 8.18 -14.43
N GLU A 104 -5.19 9.46 -14.71
CA GLU A 104 -6.13 10.54 -14.38
C GLU A 104 -7.52 10.34 -15.03
N GLU A 105 -7.56 9.90 -16.28
CA GLU A 105 -8.80 9.73 -17.04
C GLU A 105 -9.64 8.57 -16.48
N SER A 106 -9.06 7.38 -16.37
CA SER A 106 -9.72 6.20 -15.84
C SER A 106 -10.08 6.38 -14.36
N TYR A 107 -9.26 7.06 -13.56
CA TYR A 107 -9.58 7.40 -12.18
C TYR A 107 -10.80 8.33 -12.07
N SER A 108 -10.90 9.32 -12.95
CA SER A 108 -12.05 10.23 -12.98
C SER A 108 -13.35 9.48 -13.31
N SER A 109 -13.29 8.48 -14.19
CA SER A 109 -14.42 7.62 -14.53
C SER A 109 -14.78 6.69 -13.36
N LEU A 110 -13.78 6.14 -12.65
CA LEU A 110 -13.96 5.26 -11.50
C LEU A 110 -14.74 5.97 -10.39
N ARG A 111 -14.34 7.20 -10.06
CA ARG A 111 -15.02 8.03 -9.05
C ARG A 111 -16.42 8.47 -9.46
N LYS A 112 -16.72 8.55 -10.77
CA LYS A 112 -18.08 8.81 -11.25
C LYS A 112 -18.94 7.56 -11.09
N ALA A 113 -18.47 6.41 -11.55
CA ALA A 113 -19.18 5.14 -11.44
C ALA A 113 -19.49 4.78 -9.97
N GLN A 114 -18.52 4.95 -9.06
CA GLN A 114 -18.71 4.70 -7.63
C GLN A 114 -19.77 5.60 -6.99
N ARG A 115 -19.85 6.88 -7.39
CA ARG A 115 -20.88 7.79 -6.85
C ARG A 115 -22.26 7.50 -7.41
N ASN A 116 -22.32 7.01 -8.64
CA ASN A 116 -23.58 6.71 -9.32
C ASN A 116 -24.08 5.27 -9.09
N ASN A 117 -23.33 4.44 -8.34
CA ASN A 117 -23.57 2.99 -8.23
C ASN A 117 -23.66 2.28 -9.60
N GLU A 118 -22.83 2.72 -10.54
CA GLU A 118 -22.67 2.06 -11.84
C GLU A 118 -21.62 0.94 -11.74
N ASP A 119 -21.47 0.15 -12.81
CA ASP A 119 -20.54 -0.98 -12.83
C ASP A 119 -19.07 -0.50 -12.86
N VAL A 120 -18.43 -0.48 -11.69
CA VAL A 120 -17.03 -0.12 -11.51
C VAL A 120 -16.09 -1.15 -12.17
N ALA A 121 -16.55 -2.39 -12.40
CA ALA A 121 -15.74 -3.43 -13.03
C ALA A 121 -15.53 -3.21 -14.54
N ALA A 122 -16.36 -2.39 -15.18
CA ALA A 122 -16.20 -2.03 -16.59
C ALA A 122 -14.99 -1.12 -16.84
N ILE A 123 -14.48 -0.45 -15.80
CA ILE A 123 -13.35 0.49 -15.90
C ILE A 123 -12.05 -0.28 -15.76
N GLN A 124 -11.31 -0.37 -16.87
CA GLN A 124 -10.04 -1.10 -16.91
C GLN A 124 -8.93 -0.30 -16.22
N PRO A 125 -8.18 -0.92 -15.29
CA PRO A 125 -6.95 -0.31 -14.78
C PRO A 125 -5.85 -0.31 -15.84
N LEU A 126 -4.91 0.62 -15.73
CA LEU A 126 -3.73 0.70 -16.59
C LEU A 126 -2.84 -0.54 -16.41
N PHE A 127 -2.62 -0.93 -15.15
CA PHE A 127 -1.96 -2.19 -14.80
C PHE A 127 -2.34 -2.59 -13.37
N SER A 128 -2.09 -3.86 -13.01
CA SER A 128 -2.31 -4.35 -11.65
C SER A 128 -1.08 -5.08 -11.11
N VAL A 129 -0.77 -4.87 -9.84
CA VAL A 129 0.34 -5.52 -9.12
C VAL A 129 -0.25 -6.39 -8.02
N ASN A 130 0.21 -7.64 -7.94
CA ASN A 130 -0.17 -8.56 -6.87
C ASN A 130 0.85 -8.48 -5.74
N VAL A 131 0.38 -8.28 -4.52
CA VAL A 131 1.21 -8.18 -3.31
C VAL A 131 0.88 -9.34 -2.38
N ASP A 132 1.84 -10.23 -2.17
CA ASP A 132 1.67 -11.36 -1.27
C ASP A 132 1.99 -10.99 0.17
N HIS A 133 1.01 -11.18 1.06
CA HIS A 133 1.16 -11.01 2.49
C HIS A 133 1.15 -12.37 3.18
N ARG A 134 2.20 -12.66 3.95
CA ARG A 134 2.31 -13.93 4.68
C ARG A 134 1.42 -13.99 5.92
N GLY A 135 0.77 -12.87 6.28
CA GLY A 135 0.08 -12.72 7.55
C GLY A 135 1.07 -12.30 8.63
N ALA A 136 0.57 -11.57 9.62
CA ALA A 136 1.38 -11.11 10.74
C ALA A 136 1.25 -12.02 11.97
N TRP A 137 2.36 -12.13 12.71
CA TRP A 137 2.47 -13.00 13.87
C TRP A 137 1.81 -12.36 15.11
N ASN A 138 0.80 -13.03 15.67
CA ASN A 138 0.01 -12.55 16.82
C ASN A 138 0.72 -12.64 18.19
N GLY A 139 2.01 -12.96 18.22
CA GLY A 139 2.78 -13.05 19.45
C GLY A 139 2.60 -14.36 20.21
N PRO A 140 3.37 -14.55 21.29
CA PRO A 140 3.20 -15.69 22.19
C PRO A 140 1.87 -15.58 22.94
N TRP A 141 1.23 -16.73 23.19
CA TRP A 141 -0.05 -16.83 23.90
C TRP A 141 0.02 -16.41 25.38
N VAL A 142 1.23 -16.32 25.96
CA VAL A 142 1.48 -15.82 27.32
C VAL A 142 2.34 -14.56 27.25
N SER A 143 1.95 -13.52 28.02
CA SER A 143 2.78 -12.33 28.19
C SER A 143 4.13 -12.69 28.80
N THR A 144 5.22 -12.13 28.26
CA THR A 144 6.58 -12.32 28.80
C THR A 144 6.70 -11.83 30.24
N GLU A 145 5.84 -10.89 30.65
CA GLU A 145 5.73 -10.42 32.03
C GLU A 145 5.28 -11.53 32.99
N VAL A 146 4.25 -12.29 32.61
CA VAL A 146 3.75 -13.41 33.40
C VAL A 146 4.81 -14.50 33.49
N LEU A 147 5.50 -14.78 32.38
CA LEU A 147 6.61 -15.73 32.36
C LEU A 147 7.74 -15.28 33.31
N ALA A 148 8.13 -14.01 33.28
CA ALA A 148 9.17 -13.46 34.16
C ALA A 148 8.76 -13.54 35.64
N ALA A 149 7.50 -13.24 35.96
CA ALA A 149 6.96 -13.34 37.31
C ALA A 149 7.00 -14.79 37.84
N VAL A 150 6.58 -15.76 37.02
CA VAL A 150 6.62 -17.19 37.37
C VAL A 150 8.05 -17.66 37.62
N VAL A 151 9.00 -17.28 36.75
CA VAL A 151 10.43 -17.61 36.94
C VAL A 151 10.96 -16.99 38.22
N GLY A 152 10.62 -15.73 38.51
CA GLY A 152 11.02 -15.05 39.76
C GLY A 152 10.50 -15.77 41.01
N ILE A 153 9.22 -16.17 41.01
CA ILE A 153 8.60 -16.93 42.11
C ILE A 153 9.29 -18.28 42.29
N LEU A 154 9.57 -19.00 41.20
CA LEU A 154 10.26 -20.29 41.25
C LEU A 154 11.67 -20.17 41.85
N VAL A 155 12.44 -19.18 41.41
CA VAL A 155 13.79 -18.93 41.94
C VAL A 155 13.74 -18.57 43.43
N TYR A 156 12.81 -17.70 43.83
CA TYR A 156 12.61 -17.35 45.23
C TYR A 156 12.24 -18.59 46.08
N TYR A 157 11.30 -19.41 45.59
CA TYR A 157 10.88 -20.62 46.28
C TYR A 157 12.04 -21.60 46.48
N LEU A 158 12.83 -21.86 45.43
CA LEU A 158 14.00 -22.73 45.49
C LEU A 158 15.07 -22.21 46.47
N ALA A 159 15.32 -20.89 46.47
CA ALA A 159 16.23 -20.26 47.40
C ALA A 159 15.72 -20.39 48.86
N PHE A 160 14.42 -20.19 49.08
CA PHE A 160 13.82 -20.31 50.40
C PHE A 160 13.81 -21.75 50.90
N SER A 161 13.52 -22.74 50.04
CA SER A 161 13.55 -24.16 50.41
C SER A 161 14.97 -24.63 50.74
N ALA A 162 15.98 -24.19 49.97
CA ALA A 162 17.37 -24.52 50.27
C ALA A 162 17.79 -23.93 51.63
N LYS A 163 17.41 -22.67 51.91
CA LYS A 163 17.66 -22.05 53.21
C LYS A 163 16.96 -22.80 54.35
N SER A 164 15.69 -23.16 54.19
CA SER A 164 14.94 -23.84 55.26
C SER A 164 15.48 -25.24 55.54
N THR A 165 16.00 -25.97 54.54
CA THR A 165 16.65 -27.27 54.76
C THR A 165 17.97 -27.19 55.52
N ILE A 166 18.69 -26.07 55.45
CA ILE A 166 19.97 -25.88 56.17
C ILE A 166 19.74 -25.42 57.61
N GLN A 167 18.59 -24.79 57.89
CA GLN A 167 18.24 -24.28 59.23
C GLN A 167 17.39 -25.27 60.06
N ALA A 168 17.13 -26.46 59.55
CA ALA A 168 16.48 -27.58 60.26
C ALA A 168 17.53 -28.56 60.79
#